data_AF-X1A8X8-F1
#
_entry.id   AF-X1A8X8-F1
#
_cell.length_a   1.000
_cell.length_b   1.000
_cell.length_c   1.000
_cell.angle_alpha   90.00
_cell.angle_beta   90.00
_cell.angle_gamma   90.00
#
_symmetry.space_group_name_H-M   'P 1'
#
loop_
_entity.id
_entity.type
_entity.pdbx_description
1 polymer ?
#
loop_
_entity_poly.entity_id
_entity_poly.type
_entity_poly.pdbx_seq_one_letter_code
_entity_poly.pdbx_strand_id
1 'polypeptide(L)'
;IEVAKNWSTEFGADIKPEDINCYGCRSEGQKFSHCNVCEIRKCCMEKEVANCAVCDMYTCDKLENFFKIAPDARTMLDKLRM
;
A
#
# COMPACT_ATOMS: atom_id res chain seq x y z
N ILE A 1 6.86 5.88 18.43
CA ILE A 1 6.70 7.36 18.57
C ILE A 1 7.46 8.11 17.49
N GLU A 2 8.74 7.78 17.23
CA GLU A 2 9.54 8.47 16.20
C GLU A 2 8.95 8.38 14.79
N VAL A 3 8.57 7.17 14.33
CA VAL A 3 7.96 6.98 12.99
C VAL A 3 6.70 7.82 12.80
N ALA A 4 5.82 7.86 13.80
CA ALA A 4 4.60 8.67 13.76
C ALA A 4 4.90 10.16 13.60
N LYS A 5 5.87 10.70 14.34
CA LYS A 5 6.29 12.10 14.17
C LYS A 5 6.88 12.39 12.79
N ASN A 6 7.73 11.49 12.31
CA ASN A 6 8.39 11.66 11.01
C ASN A 6 7.36 11.65 9.88
N TRP A 7 6.47 10.66 9.86
CA TRP A 7 5.43 10.54 8.85
C TRP A 7 4.40 11.67 8.93
N SER A 8 4.04 12.12 10.13
CA SER A 8 3.17 13.30 10.29
C SER A 8 3.75 14.54 9.64
N THR A 9 5.07 14.74 9.78
CA THR A 9 5.79 15.86 9.17
C THR A 9 5.90 15.69 7.66
N GLU A 10 6.30 14.51 7.20
CA GLU A 10 6.53 14.20 5.79
C GLU A 10 5.25 14.28 4.94
N PHE A 11 4.12 13.79 5.49
CA PHE A 11 2.85 13.73 4.78
C PHE A 11 1.86 14.83 5.18
N GLY A 12 2.25 15.73 6.09
CA GLY A 12 1.38 16.84 6.55
C GLY A 12 0.09 16.36 7.20
N ALA A 13 0.14 15.26 7.96
CA ALA A 13 -1.01 14.60 8.57
C ALA A 13 -0.81 14.40 10.07
N ASP A 14 -1.88 14.29 10.87
CA ASP A 14 -1.79 13.89 12.28
C ASP A 14 -1.80 12.36 12.38
N ILE A 15 -0.62 11.74 12.25
CA ILE A 15 -0.43 10.28 12.38
C ILE A 15 -0.01 9.97 13.81
N LYS A 16 -0.81 9.19 14.52
CA LYS A 16 -0.51 8.73 15.87
C LYS A 16 0.13 7.34 15.84
N PRO A 17 0.90 6.95 16.87
CA PRO A 17 1.46 5.60 16.95
C PRO A 17 0.40 4.49 16.81
N GLU A 18 -0.81 4.73 17.31
CA GLU A 18 -1.93 3.79 17.24
C GLU A 18 -2.50 3.64 15.82
N ASP A 19 -2.25 4.63 14.95
CA ASP A 19 -2.65 4.57 13.54
C ASP A 19 -1.71 3.67 12.74
N ILE A 20 -0.43 3.57 13.13
CA ILE A 20 0.62 2.79 12.44
C ILE A 20 0.53 1.31 12.79
N ASN A 21 -0.63 0.72 12.49
CA ASN A 21 -0.91 -0.68 12.72
C ASN A 21 -1.61 -1.26 11.50
N CYS A 22 -1.05 -2.31 10.89
CA CYS A 22 -1.65 -2.97 9.74
C CYS A 22 -1.32 -4.46 9.73
N TYR A 23 -2.34 -5.30 9.65
CA TYR A 23 -2.21 -6.76 9.53
C TYR A 23 -2.10 -7.22 8.07
N GLY A 24 -1.81 -6.30 7.14
CA GLY A 24 -1.74 -6.57 5.70
C GLY A 24 -3.05 -6.35 4.95
N CYS A 25 -2.97 -6.05 3.66
CA CYS A 25 -4.10 -5.55 2.85
C CYS A 25 -5.31 -6.50 2.77
N ARG A 26 -5.08 -7.82 2.79
CA ARG A 26 -6.06 -8.90 2.63
C ARG A 26 -6.56 -9.50 3.96
N SER A 27 -6.04 -9.08 5.10
CA SER A 27 -6.53 -9.60 6.38
C SER A 27 -7.80 -8.87 6.84
N GLU A 28 -8.57 -9.52 7.71
CA GLU A 28 -9.72 -8.90 8.41
C GLU A 28 -9.28 -8.00 9.59
N GLY A 29 -7.99 -8.01 9.96
CA GLY A 29 -7.46 -7.24 11.09
C GLY A 29 -7.31 -5.74 10.82
N GLN A 30 -6.82 -5.00 11.82
CA GLN A 30 -6.59 -3.56 11.74
C GLN A 30 -5.79 -3.15 10.50
N LYS A 31 -6.11 -1.97 9.98
CA LYS A 31 -5.44 -1.35 8.84
C LYS A 31 -4.99 0.04 9.22
N PHE A 32 -3.91 0.48 8.57
CA PHE A 32 -3.51 1.87 8.58
C PHE A 32 -4.62 2.73 7.95
N SER A 33 -4.84 3.94 8.45
CA SER A 33 -5.95 4.81 8.05
C SER A 33 -6.02 5.05 6.54
N HIS A 34 -4.88 5.20 5.87
CA HIS A 34 -4.82 5.37 4.41
C HIS A 34 -5.37 4.17 3.62
N CYS A 35 -5.43 2.96 4.21
CA CYS A 35 -6.02 1.80 3.54
C CYS A 35 -7.50 1.98 3.21
N ASN A 36 -8.20 2.92 3.85
CA ASN A 36 -9.59 3.26 3.56
C ASN A 36 -9.74 4.03 2.23
N VAL A 37 -8.69 4.70 1.77
CA VAL A 37 -8.67 5.50 0.53
C VAL A 37 -7.68 4.97 -0.52
N CYS A 38 -6.98 3.87 -0.23
CA CYS A 38 -5.98 3.29 -1.12
C CYS A 38 -6.63 2.65 -2.35
N GLU A 39 -6.49 3.31 -3.51
CA GLU A 39 -7.06 2.82 -4.78
C GLU A 39 -6.45 1.51 -5.26
N ILE A 40 -5.16 1.25 -4.98
CA ILE A 40 -4.48 -0.01 -5.34
C ILE A 40 -5.11 -1.18 -4.58
N ARG A 41 -5.35 -1.00 -3.27
CA ARG A 41 -6.02 -2.00 -2.44
C ARG A 41 -7.44 -2.25 -2.94
N LYS A 42 -8.22 -1.18 -3.17
CA LYS A 42 -9.59 -1.28 -3.71
C LYS A 42 -9.61 -2.07 -5.02
N CYS A 43 -8.73 -1.74 -5.96
CA CYS A 43 -8.60 -2.42 -7.25
C CYS A 43 -8.32 -3.92 -7.10
N CYS A 44 -7.40 -4.32 -6.20
CA CYS A 44 -7.12 -5.73 -5.96
C CYS A 44 -8.32 -6.48 -5.37
N MET A 45 -9.10 -5.83 -4.50
CA MET A 45 -10.30 -6.41 -3.90
C MET A 45 -11.40 -6.62 -4.95
N GLU A 46 -11.67 -5.59 -5.77
CA GLU A 46 -12.69 -5.65 -6.83
C GLU A 46 -12.37 -6.69 -7.90
N LYS A 47 -11.08 -6.88 -8.20
CA LYS A 47 -10.60 -7.91 -9.14
C LYS A 47 -10.41 -9.29 -8.50
N GLU A 48 -10.64 -9.42 -7.20
CA GLU A 48 -10.44 -10.65 -6.43
C GLU A 48 -9.02 -11.26 -6.55
N VAL A 49 -8.01 -10.42 -6.77
CA VAL A 49 -6.60 -10.86 -6.86
C VAL A 49 -5.87 -10.68 -5.53
N ALA A 50 -4.94 -11.60 -5.24
CA ALA A 50 -4.18 -11.58 -3.99
C ALA A 50 -3.27 -10.34 -3.87
N ASN A 51 -2.67 -9.94 -4.99
CA ASN A 51 -1.81 -8.76 -5.11
C ASN A 51 -1.67 -8.39 -6.60
N CYS A 52 -1.00 -7.26 -6.87
CA CYS A 52 -0.85 -6.77 -8.24
C CYS A 52 0.05 -7.65 -9.12
N ALA A 53 0.90 -8.50 -8.54
CA ALA A 53 1.85 -9.32 -9.29
C ALA A 53 1.16 -10.40 -10.14
N VAL A 54 -0.06 -10.82 -9.79
CA VAL A 54 -0.83 -11.77 -10.63
C VAL A 54 -1.73 -11.08 -11.65
N CYS A 55 -1.73 -9.75 -11.71
CA CYS A 55 -2.60 -9.01 -12.63
C CYS A 55 -1.98 -8.97 -14.03
N ASP A 56 -2.80 -9.25 -15.05
CA ASP A 56 -2.40 -9.18 -16.47
C ASP A 56 -2.06 -7.76 -16.93
N MET A 57 -2.59 -6.75 -16.23
CA MET A 57 -2.33 -5.34 -16.50
C MET A 57 -1.11 -4.82 -15.73
N TYR A 58 -0.28 -5.68 -15.15
CA TYR A 58 0.92 -5.25 -14.44
C TYR A 58 2.06 -4.97 -15.45
N THR A 59 2.71 -3.81 -15.44
CA THR A 59 2.44 -2.63 -14.61
C THR A 59 1.37 -1.72 -15.22
N CYS A 60 0.64 -0.97 -14.37
CA CYS A 60 -0.35 0.03 -14.79
C CYS A 60 -0.11 1.39 -14.15
N ASP A 61 -0.75 2.46 -14.65
CA ASP A 61 -0.53 3.85 -14.21
C ASP A 61 -0.62 4.07 -12.70
N LYS A 62 -1.55 3.38 -12.01
CA LYS A 62 -1.68 3.45 -10.55
C LYS A 62 -0.42 2.97 -9.84
N LEU A 63 0.16 1.87 -10.35
CA LEU A 63 1.40 1.31 -9.80
C LEU A 63 2.61 2.14 -10.20
N GLU A 64 2.69 2.60 -11.45
CA GLU A 64 3.80 3.45 -11.90
C GLU A 64 3.87 4.76 -11.10
N ASN A 65 2.72 5.36 -10.77
CA ASN A 65 2.69 6.53 -9.88
C ASN A 65 3.08 6.19 -8.43
N PHE A 66 2.65 5.05 -7.93
CA PHE A 66 3.01 4.60 -6.58
C PHE A 66 4.50 4.25 -6.45
N PHE A 67 5.10 3.66 -7.48
CA PHE A 67 6.53 3.29 -7.47
C PHE A 67 7.45 4.50 -7.45
N LYS A 68 7.00 5.69 -7.87
CA LYS A 68 7.76 6.94 -7.73
C LYS A 68 8.00 7.32 -6.26
N ILE A 69 7.05 6.99 -5.38
CA ILE A 69 7.13 7.28 -3.94
C ILE A 69 7.56 6.07 -3.11
N ALA A 70 7.34 4.85 -3.62
CA ALA A 70 7.68 3.60 -2.95
C ALA A 70 8.34 2.60 -3.93
N PRO A 71 9.58 2.86 -4.38
CA PRO A 71 10.26 2.04 -5.40
C PRO A 71 10.46 0.59 -4.96
N ASP A 72 10.68 0.35 -3.66
CA ASP A 72 10.85 -1.01 -3.13
C ASP A 72 9.60 -1.88 -3.33
N ALA A 73 8.41 -1.28 -3.42
CA ALA A 73 7.19 -2.02 -3.71
C ALA A 73 7.23 -2.67 -5.11
N ARG A 74 7.88 -2.01 -6.09
CA ARG A 74 8.09 -2.56 -7.44
C ARG A 74 8.99 -3.79 -7.36
N THR A 75 10.13 -3.66 -6.69
CA THR A 75 11.08 -4.77 -6.50
C THR A 75 10.42 -5.97 -5.84
N MET A 76 9.54 -5.77 -4.85
CA MET A 76 8.83 -6.87 -4.21
C MET A 76 7.78 -7.50 -5.12
N LEU A 77 7.02 -6.71 -5.88
CA LEU A 77 6.02 -7.25 -6.81
C LEU A 77 6.67 -7.99 -7.97
N ASP A 78 7.78 -7.48 -8.52
CA ASP A 78 8.55 -8.14 -9.58
C ASP A 78 9.07 -9.51 -9.13
N LYS A 79 9.53 -9.65 -7.88
CA LYS A 79 9.96 -10.96 -7.32
C LYS A 79 8.84 -11.98 -7.19
N LEU A 80 7.59 -11.52 -7.11
CA LEU A 80 6.40 -12.38 -7.03
C LEU A 80 5.88 -12.77 -8.42
N ARG A 81 6.41 -12.16 -9.49
CA ARG A 81 6.09 -12.53 -10.87
C ARG A 81 7.01 -13.66 -11.29
N MET A 82 6.41 -14.79 -11.67
CA MET A 82 7.10 -15.92 -12.29
C MET A 82 7.42 -15.63 -13.74
#